data_AF-A0A6G2Q6R0-F1
#
_entry.id   AF-A0A6G2Q6R0-F1
#
_cell.length_a   1.000
_cell.length_b   1.000
_cell.length_c   1.000
_cell.angle_alpha   90.00
_cell.angle_beta   90.00
_cell.angle_gamma   90.00
#
_symmetry.space_group_name_H-M   'P 1'
#
loop_
_entity.id
_entity.type
_entity.pdbx_description
1 polymer ?
#
loop_
_entity_poly.entity_id
_entity_poly.type
_entity_poly.pdbx_seq_one_letter_code
_entity_poly.pdbx_strand_id
1 'polypeptide(L)'
;MAGAALAGAAPAGAVPAGTTIAPGVTYRQFDLPAAAGKTHAHLLTVDLGDPRVRVDLLHPGAVAARATVSQMANAARAVAGVNGDFFDITETQHPGVDPTGASVGPAVANGRVLKAAVPDGQRFGPALPPGTDTEDVLGVGTDHRARLDRLTLTGSVRTPAGSLPLKGLNQYALPQNSI
;
A
#
# COMPACT_ATOMS: atom_id res chain seq x y z
N MET A 1 -5.97 15.43 48.49
CA MET A 1 -5.46 15.13 47.13
C MET A 1 -5.95 13.75 46.75
N ALA A 2 -7.11 13.68 46.11
CA ALA A 2 -7.81 12.42 45.79
C ALA A 2 -7.25 11.82 44.50
N GLY A 3 -6.95 10.52 44.51
CA GLY A 3 -6.48 9.77 43.36
C GLY A 3 -7.59 9.55 42.34
N ALA A 4 -7.32 9.92 41.09
CA ALA A 4 -8.20 9.59 39.98
C ALA A 4 -8.10 8.08 39.69
N ALA A 5 -9.21 7.38 39.87
CA ALA A 5 -9.34 5.99 39.43
C ALA A 5 -9.37 5.95 37.89
N LEU A 6 -8.46 5.19 37.30
CA LEU A 6 -8.51 4.81 35.90
C LEU A 6 -9.74 3.92 35.70
N ALA A 7 -10.80 4.48 35.13
CA ALA A 7 -11.94 3.69 34.65
C ALA A 7 -11.44 2.80 33.52
N GLY A 8 -11.38 1.48 33.76
CA GLY A 8 -11.05 0.51 32.73
C GLY A 8 -12.01 0.61 31.56
N ALA A 9 -11.48 0.53 30.34
CA ALA A 9 -12.29 0.49 29.13
C ALA A 9 -13.36 -0.62 29.25
N ALA A 10 -14.59 -0.31 28.85
CA ALA A 10 -15.66 -1.30 28.77
C ALA A 10 -15.18 -2.51 27.95
N PRO A 11 -15.54 -3.75 28.34
CA PRO A 11 -15.14 -4.93 27.59
C PRO A 11 -15.62 -4.78 26.15
N ALA A 12 -14.69 -4.84 25.20
CA ALA A 12 -15.03 -4.91 23.79
C ALA A 12 -15.96 -6.12 23.63
N GLY A 13 -17.18 -5.90 23.14
CA GLY A 13 -18.11 -6.98 22.84
C GLY A 13 -17.39 -8.02 21.98
N ALA A 14 -17.59 -9.31 22.28
CA ALA A 14 -16.90 -10.39 21.58
C ALA A 14 -17.16 -10.25 20.07
N VAL A 15 -16.09 -10.03 19.31
CA VAL A 15 -16.17 -9.93 17.85
C VAL A 15 -16.66 -11.30 17.33
N PRO A 16 -17.65 -11.35 16.42
CA PRO A 16 -18.15 -12.61 15.85
C PRO A 16 -17.03 -13.54 15.38
N ALA A 17 -17.24 -14.86 15.45
CA ALA A 17 -16.30 -15.82 14.91
C ALA A 17 -16.14 -15.64 13.39
N GLY A 18 -14.90 -15.74 12.89
CA GLY A 18 -14.62 -15.65 11.46
C GLY A 18 -14.97 -16.94 10.72
N THR A 19 -15.15 -16.84 9.41
CA THR A 19 -15.29 -17.98 8.49
C THR A 19 -13.95 -18.26 7.83
N THR A 20 -13.46 -19.51 7.92
CA THR A 20 -12.28 -19.94 7.17
C THR A 20 -12.63 -20.02 5.69
N ILE A 21 -11.93 -19.23 4.86
CA ILE A 21 -12.17 -19.16 3.40
C ILE A 21 -11.12 -19.95 2.59
N ALA A 22 -9.97 -20.24 3.21
CA ALA A 22 -8.95 -21.17 2.73
C ALA A 22 -8.08 -21.62 3.91
N PRO A 23 -7.29 -22.71 3.81
CA PRO A 23 -6.28 -23.03 4.81
C PRO A 23 -5.39 -21.82 5.12
N GLY A 24 -5.27 -21.46 6.41
CA GLY A 24 -4.50 -20.30 6.86
C GLY A 24 -5.15 -18.93 6.58
N VAL A 25 -6.36 -18.87 6.04
CA VAL A 25 -7.06 -17.60 5.75
C VAL A 25 -8.48 -17.58 6.31
N THR A 26 -8.75 -16.62 7.18
CA THR A 26 -10.06 -16.42 7.81
C THR A 26 -10.61 -15.04 7.49
N TYR A 27 -11.87 -14.97 7.09
CA TYR A 27 -12.60 -13.73 6.87
C TYR A 27 -13.60 -13.47 8.00
N ARG A 28 -13.76 -12.20 8.37
CA ARG A 28 -14.69 -11.77 9.40
C ARG A 28 -15.24 -10.39 9.09
N GLN A 29 -16.50 -10.19 9.45
CA GLN A 29 -17.14 -8.88 9.42
C GLN A 29 -17.73 -8.56 10.80
N PHE A 30 -17.65 -7.30 11.19
CA PHE A 30 -18.17 -6.83 12.46
C PHE A 30 -18.36 -5.32 12.43
N ASP A 31 -19.07 -4.83 13.44
CA ASP A 31 -19.41 -3.42 13.53
C ASP A 31 -18.65 -2.75 14.68
N LEU A 32 -18.16 -1.55 14.40
CA LEU A 32 -17.46 -0.71 15.37
C LEU A 32 -18.25 0.57 15.61
N PRO A 33 -18.50 0.96 16.88
CA PRO A 33 -18.98 2.31 17.16
C PRO A 33 -17.87 3.32 16.82
N ALA A 34 -18.20 4.34 16.04
CA ALA A 34 -17.31 5.47 15.74
C ALA A 34 -18.04 6.80 15.98
N ALA A 35 -17.28 7.90 16.05
CA ALA A 35 -17.82 9.24 16.34
C ALA A 35 -18.89 9.68 15.34
N ALA A 36 -18.78 9.26 14.07
CA ALA A 36 -19.73 9.56 13.00
C ALA A 36 -20.82 8.48 12.83
N GLY A 37 -20.94 7.54 13.77
CA GLY A 37 -21.87 6.43 13.71
C GLY A 37 -21.18 5.07 13.55
N LYS A 38 -21.95 4.09 13.11
CA LYS A 38 -21.53 2.69 13.02
C LYS A 38 -20.59 2.50 11.82
N THR A 39 -19.41 1.92 12.06
CA THR A 39 -18.45 1.52 11.02
C THR A 39 -18.53 0.03 10.77
N HIS A 40 -18.74 -0.37 9.52
CA HIS A 40 -18.71 -1.78 9.11
C HIS A 40 -17.27 -2.18 8.75
N ALA A 41 -16.70 -3.11 9.50
CA ALA A 41 -15.33 -3.58 9.32
C ALA A 41 -15.30 -4.95 8.65
N HIS A 42 -14.37 -5.11 7.70
CA HIS A 42 -14.04 -6.36 7.03
C HIS A 42 -12.58 -6.73 7.35
N LEU A 43 -12.35 -7.92 7.89
CA LEU A 43 -11.04 -8.38 8.34
C LEU A 43 -10.68 -9.71 7.67
N LEU A 44 -9.50 -9.72 7.05
CA LEU A 44 -8.81 -10.94 6.63
C LEU A 44 -7.69 -11.22 7.65
N THR A 45 -7.72 -12.40 8.26
CA THR A 45 -6.62 -12.93 9.05
C THR A 45 -5.88 -13.96 8.21
N VAL A 46 -4.59 -13.71 7.99
CA VAL A 46 -3.72 -14.50 7.11
C VAL A 46 -2.58 -15.05 7.96
N ASP A 47 -2.49 -16.37 8.06
CA ASP A 47 -1.39 -17.08 8.72
C ASP A 47 -0.22 -17.22 7.77
N LEU A 48 0.77 -16.32 7.90
CA LEU A 48 1.98 -16.38 7.10
C LEU A 48 2.86 -17.59 7.45
N GLY A 49 2.71 -18.19 8.63
CA GLY A 49 3.44 -19.39 9.04
C GLY A 49 3.02 -20.66 8.29
N ASP A 50 1.84 -20.67 7.67
CA ASP A 50 1.43 -21.75 6.78
C ASP A 50 2.19 -21.63 5.44
N PRO A 51 3.02 -22.63 5.06
CA PRO A 51 3.83 -22.58 3.84
C PRO A 51 3.00 -22.54 2.55
N ARG A 52 1.69 -22.80 2.62
CA ARG A 52 0.76 -22.71 1.48
C ARG A 52 0.21 -21.30 1.28
N VAL A 53 0.38 -20.42 2.25
CA VAL A 53 -0.10 -19.04 2.23
C VAL A 53 1.00 -18.11 1.75
N ARG A 54 0.65 -17.23 0.81
CA ARG A 54 1.50 -16.13 0.36
C ARG A 54 0.68 -14.85 0.22
N VAL A 55 1.32 -13.73 0.48
CA VAL A 55 0.79 -12.39 0.20
C VAL A 55 1.69 -11.78 -0.86
N ASP A 56 1.10 -11.22 -1.90
CA ASP A 56 1.80 -10.62 -3.04
C ASP A 56 1.05 -9.38 -3.52
N LEU A 57 1.72 -8.55 -4.30
CA LEU A 57 1.15 -7.34 -4.88
C LEU A 57 0.30 -7.69 -6.10
N LEU A 58 -1.00 -7.44 -6.01
CA LEU A 58 -1.90 -7.46 -7.17
C LEU A 58 -1.73 -6.17 -7.97
N HIS A 59 -1.34 -6.29 -9.25
CA HIS A 59 -1.22 -5.15 -10.15
C HIS A 59 -1.65 -5.52 -11.58
N PRO A 60 -2.16 -4.57 -12.39
CA PRO A 60 -2.68 -4.83 -13.73
C PRO A 60 -1.60 -4.90 -14.82
N GLY A 61 -0.35 -5.18 -14.45
CA GLY A 61 0.78 -5.27 -15.38
C GLY A 61 1.54 -3.95 -15.55
N ALA A 62 0.93 -2.91 -16.12
CA ALA A 62 1.58 -1.62 -16.31
C ALA A 62 1.47 -0.72 -15.06
N VAL A 63 2.48 0.11 -14.80
CA VAL A 63 2.57 0.98 -13.61
C VAL A 63 1.38 1.95 -13.51
N ALA A 64 0.96 2.51 -14.65
CA ALA A 64 -0.15 3.47 -14.75
C ALA A 64 -1.52 2.80 -14.96
N ALA A 65 -1.56 1.48 -15.18
CA ALA A 65 -2.83 0.80 -15.42
C ALA A 65 -3.64 0.68 -14.12
N ARG A 66 -4.96 0.75 -14.24
CA ARG A 66 -5.92 0.58 -13.14
C ARG A 66 -6.87 -0.57 -13.45
N ALA A 67 -7.21 -1.32 -12.42
CA ALA A 67 -8.25 -2.35 -12.46
C ALA A 67 -8.89 -2.44 -11.08
N THR A 68 -10.11 -2.97 -10.99
CA THR A 68 -10.73 -3.20 -9.68
C THR A 68 -9.97 -4.30 -8.92
N VAL A 69 -10.00 -4.25 -7.59
CA VAL A 69 -9.43 -5.32 -6.74
C VAL A 69 -10.01 -6.69 -7.13
N SER A 70 -11.31 -6.77 -7.44
CA SER A 70 -11.97 -8.00 -7.88
C SER A 70 -11.41 -8.52 -9.21
N GLN A 71 -11.17 -7.66 -10.19
CA GLN A 71 -10.56 -8.06 -11.46
C GLN A 71 -9.14 -8.60 -11.27
N MET A 72 -8.32 -7.89 -10.48
CA MET A 72 -6.94 -8.30 -10.24
C MET A 72 -6.86 -9.60 -9.42
N ALA A 73 -7.68 -9.74 -8.38
CA ALA A 73 -7.76 -10.96 -7.58
C ALA A 73 -8.20 -12.16 -8.43
N ASN A 74 -9.23 -11.99 -9.28
CA ASN A 74 -9.68 -13.04 -10.19
C ASN A 74 -8.59 -13.43 -11.20
N ALA A 75 -7.91 -12.45 -11.80
CA ALA A 75 -6.83 -12.70 -12.75
C ALA A 75 -5.66 -13.47 -12.11
N ALA A 76 -5.30 -13.12 -10.88
CA ALA A 76 -4.25 -13.80 -10.10
C ALA A 76 -4.72 -15.11 -9.47
N ARG A 77 -6.02 -15.44 -9.54
CA ARG A 77 -6.67 -16.52 -8.78
C ARG A 77 -6.38 -16.43 -7.27
N ALA A 78 -6.37 -15.21 -6.75
CA ALA A 78 -6.17 -14.95 -5.34
C ALA A 78 -7.42 -15.33 -4.54
N VAL A 79 -7.23 -15.85 -3.33
CA VAL A 79 -8.32 -16.17 -2.38
C VAL A 79 -9.06 -14.90 -1.94
N ALA A 80 -8.32 -13.80 -1.77
CA ALA A 80 -8.86 -12.50 -1.40
C ALA A 80 -7.90 -11.39 -1.84
N GLY A 81 -8.37 -10.14 -1.83
CA GLY A 81 -7.56 -8.95 -2.09
C GLY A 81 -8.13 -7.73 -1.38
N VAL A 82 -7.25 -6.80 -1.05
CA VAL A 82 -7.58 -5.48 -0.50
C VAL A 82 -6.91 -4.41 -1.37
N ASN A 83 -7.45 -3.20 -1.35
CA ASN A 83 -6.76 -2.07 -1.96
C ASN A 83 -5.50 -1.74 -1.16
N GLY A 84 -4.44 -1.29 -1.85
CA GLY A 84 -3.13 -1.05 -1.26
C GLY A 84 -2.83 0.44 -1.09
N ASP A 85 -1.86 0.91 -1.86
CA ASP A 85 -1.30 2.26 -1.78
C ASP A 85 -2.23 3.36 -2.32
N PHE A 86 -1.92 4.61 -1.99
CA PHE A 86 -2.47 5.78 -2.66
C PHE A 86 -2.08 5.77 -4.14
N PHE A 87 -2.96 6.29 -4.99
CA PHE A 87 -2.73 6.37 -6.42
C PHE A 87 -3.38 7.61 -7.00
N ASP A 88 -2.76 8.15 -8.04
CA ASP A 88 -3.18 9.38 -8.70
C ASP A 88 -4.42 9.13 -9.57
N ILE A 89 -5.59 9.46 -9.02
CA ILE A 89 -6.89 9.31 -9.69
C ILE A 89 -7.50 10.62 -10.16
N THR A 90 -6.94 11.74 -9.72
CA THR A 90 -7.47 13.08 -9.93
C THR A 90 -6.32 14.08 -10.00
N GLU A 91 -6.29 14.88 -11.05
CA GLU A 91 -5.30 15.93 -11.27
C GLU A 91 -6.03 17.27 -11.45
N THR A 92 -5.89 18.16 -10.46
CA THR A 92 -6.52 19.49 -10.44
C THR A 92 -5.51 20.63 -10.25
N GLN A 93 -4.25 20.31 -10.03
CA GLN A 93 -3.13 21.21 -9.79
C GLN A 93 -2.42 21.61 -11.10
N HIS A 94 -2.47 20.75 -12.12
CA HIS A 94 -1.77 20.93 -13.40
C HIS A 94 -2.74 20.89 -14.60
N PRO A 95 -3.17 22.05 -15.14
CA PRO A 95 -4.07 22.09 -16.28
C PRO A 95 -3.52 21.36 -17.52
N GLY A 96 -4.33 20.45 -18.08
CA GLY A 96 -3.97 19.67 -19.28
C GLY A 96 -3.15 18.41 -19.01
N VAL A 97 -2.90 18.05 -17.74
CA VAL A 97 -2.28 16.78 -17.35
C VAL A 97 -3.38 15.81 -16.93
N ASP A 98 -3.38 14.62 -17.52
CA ASP A 98 -4.32 13.55 -17.14
C ASP A 98 -3.85 12.84 -15.87
N PRO A 99 -4.78 12.39 -14.99
CA PRO A 99 -4.42 11.55 -13.86
C PRO A 99 -3.78 10.25 -14.33
N THR A 100 -2.62 9.93 -13.76
CA THR A 100 -1.76 8.85 -14.25
C THR A 100 -2.25 7.47 -13.85
N GLY A 101 -3.04 7.36 -12.78
CA GLY A 101 -3.48 6.09 -12.22
C GLY A 101 -2.39 5.31 -11.48
N ALA A 102 -1.15 5.79 -11.47
CA ALA A 102 -0.02 5.13 -10.82
C ALA A 102 -0.01 5.36 -9.30
N SER A 103 0.54 4.40 -8.55
CA SER A 103 0.66 4.51 -7.10
C SER A 103 1.70 5.55 -6.68
N VAL A 104 1.56 6.10 -5.47
CA VAL A 104 2.47 7.10 -4.91
C VAL A 104 3.76 6.43 -4.44
N GLY A 105 3.64 5.44 -3.57
CA GLY A 105 4.75 4.73 -2.96
C GLY A 105 5.45 3.73 -3.88
N PRO A 106 6.58 3.18 -3.42
CA PRO A 106 7.38 2.24 -4.19
C PRO A 106 6.65 0.89 -4.32
N ALA A 107 6.89 0.19 -5.42
CA ALA A 107 6.28 -1.10 -5.66
C ALA A 107 7.32 -2.13 -6.10
N VAL A 108 7.27 -3.28 -5.45
CA VAL A 108 8.05 -4.49 -5.79
C VAL A 108 7.05 -5.64 -5.90
N ALA A 109 7.13 -6.39 -7.01
CA ALA A 109 6.32 -7.58 -7.21
C ALA A 109 7.21 -8.71 -7.72
N ASN A 110 7.08 -9.91 -7.16
CA ASN A 110 7.89 -11.08 -7.55
C ASN A 110 9.41 -10.79 -7.54
N GLY A 111 9.88 -10.00 -6.58
CA GLY A 111 11.29 -9.58 -6.48
C GLY A 111 11.74 -8.56 -7.54
N ARG A 112 10.84 -8.09 -8.42
CA ARG A 112 11.14 -7.07 -9.42
C ARG A 112 10.73 -5.70 -8.91
N VAL A 113 11.66 -4.75 -8.97
CA VAL A 113 11.37 -3.32 -8.74
C VAL A 113 10.50 -2.81 -9.89
N LEU A 114 9.28 -2.36 -9.58
CA LEU A 114 8.34 -1.83 -10.55
C LEU A 114 8.41 -0.31 -10.63
N LYS A 115 8.48 0.38 -9.48
CA LYS A 115 8.64 1.83 -9.39
C LYS A 115 9.23 2.26 -8.06
N ALA A 116 9.78 3.47 -8.03
CA ALA A 116 10.18 4.15 -6.79
C ALA A 116 9.04 5.00 -6.21
N ALA A 117 9.18 5.39 -4.95
CA ALA A 117 8.32 6.37 -4.28
C ALA A 117 8.31 7.69 -5.06
N VAL A 118 7.16 8.36 -5.18
CA VAL A 118 7.08 9.72 -5.73
C VAL A 118 7.47 10.71 -4.63
N PRO A 119 8.51 11.53 -4.81
CA PRO A 119 8.88 12.52 -3.79
C PRO A 119 7.76 13.53 -3.54
N ASP A 120 7.63 14.03 -2.31
CA ASP A 120 6.52 14.89 -1.91
C ASP A 120 6.36 16.13 -2.81
N GLY A 121 7.47 16.79 -3.17
CA GLY A 121 7.46 17.94 -4.10
C GLY A 121 7.06 17.63 -5.55
N GLN A 122 6.89 16.35 -5.90
CA GLN A 122 6.46 15.86 -7.22
C GLN A 122 5.09 15.19 -7.16
N ARG A 123 4.50 15.06 -5.97
CA ARG A 123 3.29 14.29 -5.74
C ARG A 123 2.06 15.13 -6.09
N PHE A 124 1.15 14.55 -6.87
CA PHE A 124 -0.16 15.15 -7.14
C PHE A 124 -1.12 14.85 -5.98
N GLY A 125 -1.96 15.82 -5.62
CA GLY A 125 -2.99 15.70 -4.58
C GLY A 125 -2.68 16.46 -3.28
N PRO A 126 -3.45 16.18 -2.20
CA PRO A 126 -3.41 16.95 -0.95
C PRO A 126 -2.17 16.63 -0.11
N ALA A 127 -1.61 17.62 0.58
CA ALA A 127 -0.42 17.43 1.42
C ALA A 127 -0.51 16.19 2.33
N LEU A 128 0.61 15.49 2.49
CA LEU A 128 0.69 14.31 3.34
C LEU A 128 0.43 14.67 4.82
N PRO A 129 -0.20 13.77 5.60
CA PRO A 129 -0.31 13.97 7.04
C PRO A 129 1.07 14.19 7.69
N PRO A 130 1.18 15.04 8.73
CA PRO A 130 2.44 15.26 9.43
C PRO A 130 3.07 13.96 9.92
N GLY A 131 4.36 13.79 9.66
CA GLY A 131 5.12 12.60 10.08
C GLY A 131 4.98 11.38 9.17
N THR A 132 4.35 11.52 8.00
CA THR A 132 4.27 10.45 6.97
C THR A 132 5.18 10.79 5.78
N ASP A 133 5.60 9.76 5.05
CA ASP A 133 6.33 9.92 3.79
C ASP A 133 5.73 9.01 2.69
N THR A 134 6.31 9.04 1.49
CA THR A 134 5.89 8.20 0.36
C THR A 134 6.71 6.92 0.23
N GLU A 135 7.65 6.67 1.13
CA GLU A 135 8.62 5.57 1.07
C GLU A 135 8.21 4.40 1.96
N ASP A 136 7.28 4.62 2.90
CA ASP A 136 6.68 3.61 3.75
C ASP A 136 6.10 2.44 2.94
N VAL A 137 6.44 1.22 3.35
CA VAL A 137 5.97 -0.02 2.74
C VAL A 137 5.51 -1.05 3.77
N LEU A 138 4.55 -1.86 3.34
CA LEU A 138 4.29 -3.18 3.93
C LEU A 138 4.82 -4.23 2.96
N GLY A 139 5.76 -5.06 3.40
CA GLY A 139 6.32 -6.15 2.61
C GLY A 139 6.23 -7.49 3.32
N VAL A 140 6.00 -8.57 2.58
CA VAL A 140 6.17 -9.94 3.08
C VAL A 140 7.40 -10.56 2.42
N GLY A 141 8.38 -10.91 3.24
CA GLY A 141 9.63 -11.50 2.76
C GLY A 141 9.48 -12.97 2.39
N THR A 142 10.50 -13.53 1.74
CA THR A 142 10.60 -14.98 1.45
C THR A 142 10.69 -15.84 2.72
N ASP A 143 10.93 -15.21 3.87
CA ASP A 143 10.90 -15.83 5.19
C ASP A 143 9.51 -15.82 5.84
N HIS A 144 8.47 -15.49 5.07
CA HIS A 144 7.07 -15.46 5.50
C HIS A 144 6.80 -14.48 6.65
N ARG A 145 7.56 -13.38 6.73
CA ARG A 145 7.34 -12.32 7.72
C ARG A 145 6.92 -11.02 7.07
N ALA A 146 5.83 -10.45 7.58
CA ALA A 146 5.41 -9.09 7.29
C ALA A 146 6.34 -8.09 7.98
N ARG A 147 6.68 -7.01 7.28
CA ARG A 147 7.52 -5.91 7.77
C ARG A 147 6.91 -4.59 7.35
N LEU A 148 6.96 -3.62 8.27
CA LEU A 148 6.82 -2.21 7.95
C LEU A 148 8.24 -1.63 7.85
N ASP A 149 8.53 -0.97 6.75
CA ASP A 149 9.85 -0.42 6.48
C ASP A 149 9.74 0.73 5.49
N ARG A 150 10.87 1.29 5.05
CA ARG A 150 10.93 2.30 3.99
C ARG A 150 11.81 1.84 2.84
N LEU A 151 11.36 2.09 1.60
CA LEU A 151 12.15 1.81 0.40
C LEU A 151 12.53 3.11 -0.31
N THR A 152 13.85 3.33 -0.41
CA THR A 152 14.46 4.45 -1.14
C THR A 152 15.03 3.99 -2.47
N LEU A 153 15.14 4.90 -3.44
CA LEU A 153 15.80 4.64 -4.72
C LEU A 153 17.26 5.11 -4.67
N THR A 154 18.18 4.20 -4.97
CA THR A 154 19.58 4.54 -5.27
C THR A 154 20.01 3.80 -6.53
N GLY A 155 20.57 4.52 -7.50
CA GLY A 155 21.04 3.92 -8.74
C GLY A 155 21.68 4.94 -9.68
N SER A 156 22.24 4.45 -10.79
CA SER A 156 22.81 5.31 -11.83
C SER A 156 22.72 4.66 -13.22
N VAL A 157 22.75 5.49 -14.25
CA VAL A 157 22.92 5.09 -15.65
C VAL A 157 24.36 5.35 -16.06
N ARG A 158 25.01 4.36 -16.68
CA ARG A 158 26.36 4.52 -17.25
C ARG A 158 26.26 4.96 -18.70
N THR A 159 26.98 6.01 -19.04
CA THR A 159 27.11 6.55 -20.41
C THR A 159 28.59 6.65 -20.77
N PRO A 160 28.95 6.86 -22.06
CA PRO A 160 30.33 7.15 -22.44
C PRO A 160 30.92 8.40 -21.77
N ALA A 161 30.08 9.36 -21.37
CA ALA A 161 30.49 10.61 -20.72
C ALA A 161 30.63 10.48 -19.19
N GLY A 162 30.18 9.36 -18.60
CA GLY A 162 30.23 9.12 -17.16
C GLY A 162 28.97 8.49 -16.58
N SER A 163 28.89 8.47 -15.25
CA SER A 163 27.74 7.93 -14.51
C SER A 163 26.78 9.05 -14.10
N LEU A 164 25.48 8.86 -14.38
CA LEU A 164 24.42 9.80 -14.02
C LEU A 164 23.51 9.17 -12.95
N PRO A 165 23.31 9.81 -11.80
CA PRO A 165 22.44 9.25 -10.75
C PRO A 165 20.98 9.27 -11.19
N LEU A 166 20.24 8.22 -10.82
CA LEU A 166 18.78 8.20 -10.97
C LEU A 166 18.15 9.17 -9.97
N LYS A 167 17.12 9.87 -10.43
CA LYS A 167 16.23 10.75 -9.64
C LYS A 167 14.80 10.23 -9.59
N GLY A 168 14.47 9.26 -10.43
CA GLY A 168 13.23 8.50 -10.32
C GLY A 168 13.30 7.16 -11.03
N LEU A 169 12.25 6.36 -10.82
CA LEU A 169 12.02 5.12 -11.53
C LEU A 169 10.52 4.92 -11.67
N ASN A 170 10.01 5.04 -12.90
CA ASN A 170 8.59 4.90 -13.24
C ASN A 170 7.67 5.77 -12.34
N GLN A 171 8.08 7.02 -12.12
CA GLN A 171 7.28 8.05 -11.44
C GLN A 171 6.49 8.87 -12.49
N TYR A 172 5.38 9.47 -12.08
CA TYR A 172 4.57 10.33 -12.97
C TYR A 172 5.06 11.78 -13.07
N ALA A 173 6.07 12.15 -12.29
CA ALA A 173 6.76 13.43 -12.38
C ALA A 173 8.25 13.20 -12.11
N LEU A 174 9.10 14.05 -12.68
CA LEU A 174 10.55 14.05 -12.50
C LEU A 174 11.05 15.51 -12.42
N PRO A 175 12.11 15.79 -11.64
CA PRO A 175 12.75 17.10 -11.67
C PRO A 175 13.27 17.44 -13.06
N GLN A 176 13.24 18.73 -13.43
CA GLN A 176 13.85 19.18 -14.67
C GLN A 176 15.34 18.79 -14.73
N ASN A 177 15.81 18.36 -15.89
CA ASN A 177 17.20 17.92 -16.12
C ASN A 177 17.62 16.70 -15.28
N SER A 178 16.68 15.82 -14.96
CA SER A 178 16.95 14.58 -14.24
C SER A 178 16.84 13.33 -15.11
N ILE A 179 17.31 12.19 -14.57
CA ILE A 179 17.29 10.86 -15.19
C ILE A 179 16.48 9.92 -14.31
#